data_AF-A0A3M1W7T0-F1
#
_entry.id   AF-A0A3M1W7T0-F1
#
_cell.length_a   1.000
_cell.length_b   1.000
_cell.length_c   1.000
_cell.angle_alpha   90.00
_cell.angle_beta   90.00
_cell.angle_gamma   90.00
#
_symmetry.space_group_name_H-M   'P 1'
#
loop_
_entity.id
_entity.type
_entity.pdbx_description
1 polymer ?
#
loop_
_entity_poly.entity_id
_entity_poly.type
_entity_poly.pdbx_seq_one_letter_code
_entity_poly.pdbx_strand_id
1 'polypeptide(L)'
;MARTRTPKELVARVDVSYYKRPHPLRRWMRFLVLLAAALSGVWLVVETLRGDETPYMPGPVSVSHAMFEQTCTRCHGPTEGAIYRRRVSDRACLRCHDGPIHHRNQAFTPACADCHTEHRGRAFIARVSDRHCTQCHARLVITAALPHAAQCVLKEHRIERHIEDFQEHHPEFAVLRLGYSDRARMKLNHQVHLKPGLKGLERLGDDPGVIDDDGRARLACSYCHEPDARGRYMRPIQYEKHCMTCHP
;
A
#
# COMPACT_ATOMS: atom_id res chain seq x y z
N MET A 1 -2.84 -48.65 -14.73
CA MET A 1 -3.80 -48.99 -15.80
C MET A 1 -3.29 -48.40 -17.11
N ALA A 2 -2.98 -49.24 -18.10
CA ALA A 2 -2.46 -48.80 -19.40
C ALA A 2 -3.54 -48.03 -20.18
N ARG A 3 -3.17 -46.92 -20.82
CA ARG A 3 -4.07 -46.20 -21.74
C ARG A 3 -4.48 -47.17 -22.85
N THR A 4 -5.77 -47.50 -22.93
CA THR A 4 -6.36 -48.50 -23.83
C THR A 4 -6.39 -48.10 -25.31
N ARG A 5 -5.76 -46.99 -25.72
CA ARG A 5 -5.85 -46.46 -27.10
C ARG A 5 -4.52 -45.88 -27.56
N THR A 6 -4.16 -46.17 -28.81
CA THR A 6 -2.94 -45.65 -29.46
C THR A 6 -3.15 -44.23 -29.99
N PRO A 7 -2.10 -43.39 -30.07
CA PRO A 7 -2.22 -42.03 -30.62
C PRO A 7 -2.78 -41.98 -32.05
N LYS A 8 -2.47 -42.98 -32.89
CA LYS A 8 -2.97 -43.09 -34.27
C LYS A 8 -4.49 -43.31 -34.33
N GLU A 9 -5.05 -44.15 -33.44
CA GLU A 9 -6.50 -44.37 -33.36
C GLU A 9 -7.28 -43.17 -32.82
N LEU A 10 -6.58 -42.25 -32.14
CA LEU A 10 -7.14 -40.98 -31.69
C LEU A 10 -7.21 -39.97 -32.85
N VAL A 11 -6.12 -39.84 -33.61
CA VAL A 11 -6.01 -38.91 -34.75
C VAL A 11 -6.97 -39.29 -35.89
N ALA A 12 -7.15 -40.57 -36.18
CA ALA A 12 -8.06 -41.03 -37.23
C ALA A 12 -9.54 -40.69 -36.99
N ARG A 13 -9.93 -40.38 -35.75
CA ARG A 13 -11.30 -40.00 -35.37
C ARG A 13 -11.55 -38.49 -35.41
N VAL A 14 -10.50 -37.69 -35.51
CA VAL A 14 -10.64 -36.24 -35.59
C VAL A 14 -10.89 -35.88 -37.06
N ASP A 15 -12.13 -35.49 -37.36
CA ASP A 15 -12.51 -35.00 -38.69
C ASP A 15 -11.59 -33.83 -39.07
N VAL A 16 -10.76 -34.00 -40.10
CA VAL A 16 -9.81 -32.98 -40.57
C VAL A 16 -10.52 -31.67 -40.92
N SER A 17 -11.80 -31.72 -41.27
CA SER A 17 -12.61 -30.54 -41.59
C SER A 17 -13.29 -29.88 -40.38
N TYR A 18 -12.99 -30.30 -39.15
CA TYR A 18 -13.62 -29.77 -37.92
C TYR A 18 -13.53 -28.25 -37.79
N TYR A 19 -12.50 -27.62 -38.35
CA TYR A 19 -12.32 -26.16 -38.33
C TYR A 19 -13.31 -25.42 -39.26
N LYS A 20 -13.92 -26.09 -40.24
CA LYS A 20 -14.91 -25.51 -41.16
C LYS A 20 -16.31 -25.43 -40.55
N ARG A 21 -16.57 -26.15 -39.45
CA ARG A 21 -17.87 -26.18 -38.77
C ARG A 21 -17.74 -25.55 -37.39
N PRO A 22 -18.53 -24.51 -37.05
CA PRO A 22 -18.50 -23.94 -35.70
C PRO A 22 -18.97 -24.98 -34.68
N HIS A 23 -18.07 -25.35 -33.77
CA HIS A 23 -18.33 -26.36 -32.74
C HIS A 23 -19.50 -25.95 -31.82
N PRO A 24 -20.45 -26.83 -31.48
CA PRO A 24 -21.61 -26.51 -30.64
C PRO A 24 -21.18 -25.95 -29.28
N LEU A 25 -20.14 -26.51 -28.64
CA LEU A 25 -19.56 -25.95 -27.41
C LEU A 25 -19.08 -24.50 -27.56
N ARG A 26 -18.49 -24.11 -28.69
CA ARG A 26 -18.05 -22.72 -28.90
C ARG A 26 -19.23 -21.77 -29.07
N ARG A 27 -20.29 -22.20 -29.75
CA ARG A 27 -21.54 -21.43 -29.86
C ARG A 27 -22.21 -21.28 -28.49
N TRP A 28 -22.28 -22.36 -27.72
CA TRP A 28 -22.82 -22.35 -26.36
C TRP A 28 -21.99 -21.47 -25.42
N MET A 29 -20.67 -21.54 -25.48
CA MET A 29 -19.77 -20.67 -24.72
C MET A 29 -19.95 -19.19 -25.09
N ARG A 30 -20.07 -18.87 -26.39
CA ARG A 30 -20.40 -17.49 -26.83
C ARG A 30 -21.75 -17.04 -26.29
N PHE A 31 -22.77 -17.89 -26.35
CA PHE A 31 -24.08 -17.59 -25.79
C PHE A 31 -23.99 -17.33 -24.29
N LEU A 32 -23.29 -18.17 -23.52
CA LEU A 32 -23.10 -17.95 -22.08
C LEU A 32 -22.36 -16.66 -21.77
N VAL A 33 -21.32 -16.32 -22.54
CA VAL A 33 -20.60 -15.05 -22.37
C VAL A 33 -21.51 -13.85 -22.65
N LEU A 34 -22.31 -13.90 -23.71
CA LEU A 34 -23.27 -12.85 -24.04
C LEU A 34 -24.38 -12.75 -22.99
N LEU A 35 -24.89 -13.88 -22.51
CA LEU A 35 -25.88 -13.95 -21.45
C LEU A 35 -25.33 -13.36 -20.14
N ALA A 36 -24.11 -13.75 -19.75
CA ALA A 36 -23.45 -13.20 -18.57
C ALA A 36 -23.22 -11.69 -18.70
N ALA A 37 -22.75 -11.22 -19.85
CA ALA A 37 -22.59 -9.78 -20.10
C ALA A 37 -23.93 -9.03 -20.02
N ALA A 38 -25.00 -9.59 -20.59
CA ALA A 38 -26.33 -9.00 -20.52
C ALA A 38 -26.86 -8.96 -19.08
N LEU A 39 -26.71 -10.05 -18.32
CA LEU A 39 -27.12 -10.10 -16.92
C LEU A 39 -26.34 -9.10 -16.06
N SER A 40 -25.02 -8.99 -16.25
CA SER A 40 -24.20 -7.98 -15.57
C SER A 40 -24.61 -6.55 -15.93
N GLY A 41 -24.93 -6.30 -17.20
CA GLY A 41 -25.43 -5.00 -17.66
C GLY A 41 -26.77 -4.64 -17.03
N VAL A 42 -27.71 -5.59 -17.00
CA VAL A 42 -29.02 -5.41 -16.33
C VAL A 42 -28.83 -5.16 -14.84
N TRP A 43 -27.96 -5.92 -14.17
CA TRP A 43 -27.68 -5.74 -12.75
C TRP A 43 -27.15 -4.33 -12.44
N LEU A 44 -26.15 -3.85 -13.19
CA LEU A 44 -25.60 -2.49 -13.02
C LEU A 44 -26.66 -1.40 -13.23
N VAL A 45 -27.53 -1.55 -14.24
CA VAL A 45 -28.63 -0.61 -14.47
C VAL A 45 -29.62 -0.61 -13.30
N VAL A 46 -29.97 -1.79 -12.79
CA VAL A 46 -30.87 -1.92 -11.63
C VAL A 46 -30.29 -1.25 -10.38
N GLU A 47 -29.01 -1.48 -10.06
CA GLU A 47 -28.38 -0.85 -8.89
C GLU A 47 -28.24 0.67 -9.06
N THR A 48 -27.92 1.14 -10.27
CA THR A 48 -27.90 2.59 -10.57
C THR A 48 -29.28 3.23 -10.33
N LEU A 49 -30.36 2.57 -10.77
CA LEU A 49 -31.74 3.05 -10.59
C LEU A 49 -32.19 3.03 -9.12
N ARG A 50 -31.64 2.12 -8.30
CA ARG A 50 -31.86 2.07 -6.85
C ARG A 50 -31.05 3.12 -6.09
N GLY A 51 -30.08 3.76 -6.74
CA GLY A 51 -29.17 4.70 -6.10
C GLY A 51 -28.08 4.03 -5.25
N ASP A 52 -27.82 2.74 -5.47
CA ASP A 52 -26.72 2.04 -4.79
C ASP A 52 -25.40 2.33 -5.51
N GLU A 53 -24.51 3.07 -4.83
CA GLU A 53 -23.20 3.45 -5.35
C GLU A 53 -22.12 2.40 -5.04
N THR A 54 -22.42 1.35 -4.26
CA THR A 54 -21.47 0.31 -3.84
C THR A 54 -20.77 -0.44 -4.97
N PRO A 55 -21.42 -0.78 -6.12
CA PRO A 55 -20.74 -1.46 -7.23
C PRO A 55 -19.64 -0.63 -7.88
N TYR A 56 -19.65 0.69 -7.64
CA TYR A 56 -18.73 1.66 -8.22
C TYR A 56 -17.66 2.13 -7.23
N MET A 57 -17.69 1.66 -5.98
CA MET A 57 -16.70 2.04 -4.96
C MET A 57 -15.42 1.18 -5.10
N PRO A 58 -14.23 1.81 -5.14
CA PRO A 58 -12.96 1.06 -5.16
C PRO A 58 -12.74 0.18 -3.91
N GLY A 59 -13.35 0.55 -2.79
CA GLY A 59 -13.26 -0.14 -1.51
C GLY A 59 -13.81 0.71 -0.37
N PRO A 60 -13.86 0.18 0.86
CA PRO A 60 -14.28 0.96 2.02
C PRO A 60 -13.24 2.03 2.38
N VAL A 61 -13.71 3.08 3.04
CA VAL A 61 -12.85 4.14 3.56
C VAL A 61 -12.10 3.70 4.83
N SER A 62 -11.07 4.46 5.19
CA SER A 62 -10.20 4.27 6.34
C SER A 62 -11.00 4.21 7.64
N VAL A 63 -10.40 3.59 8.67
CA VAL A 63 -11.05 3.45 10.00
C VAL A 63 -11.44 4.82 10.57
N SER A 64 -10.62 5.85 10.36
CA SER A 64 -10.87 7.21 10.84
C SER A 64 -12.10 7.87 10.20
N HIS A 65 -12.48 7.45 9.00
CA HIS A 65 -13.59 8.02 8.23
C HIS A 65 -14.79 7.07 8.09
N ALA A 66 -14.70 5.86 8.64
CA ALA A 66 -15.73 4.82 8.54
C ALA A 66 -17.13 5.29 8.98
N MET A 67 -17.19 6.18 9.99
CA MET A 67 -18.45 6.72 10.53
C MET A 67 -19.31 7.49 9.53
N PHE A 68 -18.77 7.92 8.40
CA PHE A 68 -19.51 8.62 7.35
C PHE A 68 -19.31 8.01 5.97
N GLU A 69 -18.91 6.74 5.90
CA GLU A 69 -18.62 6.04 4.65
C GLU A 69 -19.81 5.97 3.67
N GLN A 70 -21.03 5.97 4.21
CA GLN A 70 -22.27 5.94 3.44
C GLN A 70 -22.74 7.33 3.02
N THR A 71 -22.05 8.39 3.43
CA THR A 71 -22.39 9.78 3.10
C THR A 71 -21.35 10.35 2.15
N CYS A 72 -21.35 9.88 0.90
CA CYS A 72 -20.36 10.23 -0.13
C CYS A 72 -20.14 11.74 -0.27
N THR A 73 -21.20 12.53 -0.10
CA THR A 73 -21.21 14.01 -0.19
C THR A 73 -20.36 14.70 0.87
N ARG A 74 -19.92 14.00 1.93
CA ARG A 74 -18.96 14.51 2.92
C ARG A 74 -17.60 14.81 2.31
N CYS A 75 -17.20 14.04 1.30
CA CYS A 75 -15.90 14.19 0.64
C CYS A 75 -16.05 14.59 -0.83
N HIS A 76 -17.01 13.98 -1.52
CA HIS A 76 -17.27 14.20 -2.94
C HIS A 76 -18.21 15.39 -3.14
N GLY A 77 -17.75 16.40 -3.89
CA GLY A 77 -18.59 17.54 -4.25
C GLY A 77 -19.60 17.20 -5.35
N PRO A 78 -20.61 18.07 -5.58
CA PRO A 78 -21.47 17.95 -6.75
C PRO A 78 -20.63 18.13 -8.01
N THR A 79 -20.32 17.05 -8.71
CA THR A 79 -19.81 17.09 -10.08
C THR A 79 -20.99 16.98 -11.02
N GLU A 80 -21.34 18.08 -11.69
CA GLU A 80 -22.28 18.03 -12.80
C GLU A 80 -21.78 17.04 -13.85
N GLY A 81 -22.66 16.12 -14.28
CA GLY A 81 -22.39 15.18 -15.38
C GLY A 81 -21.52 13.95 -15.07
N ALA A 82 -21.01 13.77 -13.84
CA ALA A 82 -20.18 12.62 -13.50
C ALA A 82 -20.88 11.65 -12.53
N ILE A 83 -21.59 10.67 -13.08
CA ILE A 83 -22.21 9.56 -12.33
C ILE A 83 -21.12 8.66 -11.70
N TYR A 84 -19.92 8.58 -12.33
CA TYR A 84 -18.89 7.61 -11.98
C TYR A 84 -17.53 8.21 -11.55
N ARG A 85 -17.39 9.54 -11.52
CA ARG A 85 -16.10 10.21 -11.19
C ARG A 85 -16.33 11.50 -10.40
N ARG A 86 -16.87 11.37 -9.19
CA ARG A 86 -16.90 12.51 -8.29
C ARG A 86 -15.48 12.75 -7.76
N ARG A 87 -14.90 13.92 -8.06
CA ARG A 87 -13.57 14.28 -7.53
C ARG A 87 -13.66 14.76 -6.09
N VAL A 88 -12.62 14.50 -5.32
CA VAL A 88 -12.42 15.08 -3.98
C VAL A 88 -11.42 16.23 -4.12
N SER A 89 -11.71 17.36 -3.49
CA SER A 89 -10.79 18.50 -3.41
C SER A 89 -10.25 18.61 -1.99
N ASP A 90 -9.09 19.26 -1.82
CA ASP A 90 -8.51 19.50 -0.49
C ASP A 90 -9.47 20.26 0.44
N ARG A 91 -10.32 21.12 -0.12
CA ARG A 91 -11.36 21.83 0.65
C ARG A 91 -12.29 20.85 1.38
N ALA A 92 -12.54 19.67 0.84
CA ALA A 92 -13.37 18.67 1.51
C ALA A 92 -12.72 18.17 2.81
N CYS A 93 -11.41 17.94 2.78
CA CYS A 93 -10.60 17.54 3.92
C CYS A 93 -10.49 18.67 4.94
N LEU A 94 -10.21 19.88 4.45
CA LEU A 94 -9.96 21.07 5.26
C LEU A 94 -11.19 21.59 6.02
N ARG A 95 -12.40 21.12 5.70
CA ARG A 95 -13.61 21.42 6.49
C ARG A 95 -13.55 20.87 7.91
N CYS A 96 -12.83 19.77 8.11
CA CYS A 96 -12.72 19.10 9.40
C CYS A 96 -11.28 19.07 9.92
N HIS A 97 -10.29 19.10 9.03
CA HIS A 97 -8.88 19.06 9.38
C HIS A 97 -8.22 20.42 9.17
N ASP A 98 -7.63 20.96 10.23
CA ASP A 98 -6.66 22.05 10.11
C ASP A 98 -5.31 21.45 9.68
N GLY A 99 -5.21 21.12 8.39
CA GLY A 99 -4.04 20.47 7.80
C GLY A 99 -2.89 21.46 7.66
N PRO A 100 -1.81 21.35 8.47
CA PRO A 100 -0.70 22.27 8.36
C PRO A 100 0.05 22.04 7.04
N ILE A 101 0.76 23.07 6.58
CA ILE A 101 1.84 22.88 5.61
C ILE A 101 2.85 21.88 6.22
N HIS A 102 3.32 20.92 5.41
CA HIS A 102 4.26 19.90 5.91
C HIS A 102 5.59 20.54 6.31
N HIS A 103 6.04 21.55 5.55
CA HIS A 103 7.18 22.37 5.94
C HIS A 103 7.12 23.77 5.31
N ARG A 104 7.54 24.81 6.04
CA ARG A 104 7.54 26.21 5.58
C ARG A 104 8.34 26.46 4.29
N ASN A 105 9.35 25.63 4.04
CA ASN A 105 10.25 25.73 2.88
C ASN A 105 9.96 24.66 1.80
N GLN A 106 8.76 24.10 1.75
CA GLN A 106 8.39 23.14 0.70
C GLN A 106 8.36 23.82 -0.69
N ALA A 107 8.92 23.15 -1.71
CA ALA A 107 8.97 23.69 -3.07
C ALA A 107 7.61 23.70 -3.77
N PHE A 108 6.72 22.80 -3.38
CA PHE A 108 5.34 22.71 -3.83
C PHE A 108 4.48 22.11 -2.71
N THR A 109 3.15 22.23 -2.85
CA THR A 109 2.18 21.66 -1.92
C THR A 109 1.41 20.57 -2.66
N PRO A 110 1.57 19.28 -2.32
CA PRO A 110 0.74 18.22 -2.89
C PRO A 110 -0.70 18.33 -2.40
N ALA A 111 -1.65 17.78 -3.15
CA ALA A 111 -3.02 17.64 -2.67
C ALA A 111 -3.06 16.62 -1.52
N CYS A 112 -4.03 16.75 -0.62
CA CYS A 112 -4.19 15.87 0.53
C CYS A 112 -4.23 14.40 0.09
N ALA A 113 -5.04 14.11 -0.93
CA ALA A 113 -5.27 12.76 -1.43
C ALA A 113 -4.09 12.16 -2.23
N ASP A 114 -3.09 12.97 -2.61
CA ASP A 114 -1.90 12.49 -3.32
C ASP A 114 -1.09 11.54 -2.41
N CYS A 115 -1.06 11.82 -1.11
CA CYS A 115 -0.40 10.96 -0.12
C CYS A 115 -1.43 10.23 0.76
N HIS A 116 -2.41 10.96 1.28
CA HIS A 116 -3.47 10.45 2.16
C HIS A 116 -4.63 9.90 1.34
N THR A 117 -4.39 8.80 0.63
CA THR A 117 -5.39 8.21 -0.27
C THR A 117 -6.44 7.41 0.48
N GLU A 118 -7.71 7.68 0.16
CA GLU A 118 -8.87 6.98 0.70
C GLU A 118 -9.32 5.82 -0.22
N HIS A 119 -10.28 5.00 0.25
CA HIS A 119 -10.77 3.80 -0.45
C HIS A 119 -9.70 2.71 -0.64
N ARG A 120 -8.68 2.70 0.20
CA ARG A 120 -7.67 1.61 0.29
C ARG A 120 -8.03 0.57 1.34
N GLY A 121 -9.32 0.48 1.69
CA GLY A 121 -9.81 -0.38 2.74
C GLY A 121 -9.71 0.28 4.12
N ARG A 122 -9.75 -0.56 5.17
CA ARG A 122 -9.70 -0.10 6.57
C ARG A 122 -8.28 0.26 7.06
N ALA A 123 -7.36 0.57 6.15
CA ALA A 123 -6.05 1.06 6.54
C ALA A 123 -6.15 2.48 7.10
N PHE A 124 -5.17 2.90 7.91
CA PHE A 124 -5.05 4.30 8.31
C PHE A 124 -4.65 5.15 7.12
N ILE A 125 -5.28 6.31 6.96
CA ILE A 125 -4.94 7.27 5.90
C ILE A 125 -3.52 7.84 6.05
N ALA A 126 -2.96 7.77 7.26
CA ALA A 126 -1.57 8.13 7.56
C ALA A 126 -0.55 7.10 7.04
N ARG A 127 -0.99 5.90 6.63
CA ARG A 127 -0.11 4.90 6.03
C ARG A 127 0.20 5.30 4.59
N VAL A 128 1.27 6.07 4.44
CA VAL A 128 1.81 6.51 3.15
C VAL A 128 3.04 5.70 2.80
N SER A 129 3.27 5.44 1.52
CA SER A 129 4.53 4.82 1.09
C SER A 129 5.65 5.84 1.03
N ASP A 130 6.88 5.38 1.24
CA ASP A 130 8.11 6.19 1.24
C ASP A 130 8.24 7.10 0.02
N ARG A 131 7.79 6.63 -1.16
CA ARG A 131 7.77 7.41 -2.40
C ARG A 131 7.07 8.78 -2.26
N HIS A 132 6.04 8.87 -1.43
CA HIS A 132 5.33 10.13 -1.17
C HIS A 132 6.14 11.08 -0.30
N CYS A 133 7.03 10.58 0.55
CA CYS A 133 7.96 11.41 1.32
C CYS A 133 9.15 11.83 0.46
N THR A 134 9.69 10.91 -0.33
CA THR A 134 10.91 11.12 -1.12
C THR A 134 10.69 12.02 -2.34
N GLN A 135 9.43 12.29 -2.74
CA GLN A 135 9.11 13.33 -3.73
C GLN A 135 9.69 14.72 -3.34
N CYS A 136 9.79 14.99 -2.03
CA CYS A 136 10.40 16.20 -1.50
C CYS A 136 11.76 15.91 -0.87
N HIS A 137 11.92 14.78 -0.18
CA HIS A 137 13.09 14.49 0.65
C HIS A 137 14.26 13.77 -0.07
N ALA A 138 14.07 13.27 -1.29
CA ALA A 138 15.14 12.59 -2.02
C ALA A 138 16.34 13.49 -2.30
N ARG A 139 16.10 14.76 -2.62
CA ARG A 139 17.13 15.72 -3.05
C ARG A 139 16.80 17.13 -2.58
N LEU A 140 17.10 17.43 -1.31
CA LEU A 140 16.86 18.75 -0.75
C LEU A 140 17.92 19.75 -1.23
N VAL A 141 17.45 20.91 -1.71
CA VAL A 141 18.29 22.05 -2.09
C VAL A 141 18.25 23.14 -1.01
N ILE A 142 19.35 23.89 -0.89
CA ILE A 142 19.44 25.00 0.07
C ILE A 142 18.80 26.23 -0.58
N THR A 143 17.73 26.75 0.03
CA THR A 143 16.94 27.89 -0.52
C THR A 143 17.09 29.19 0.27
N ALA A 144 17.77 29.17 1.42
CA ALA A 144 17.97 30.35 2.27
C ALA A 144 19.47 30.66 2.46
N ALA A 145 19.80 31.94 2.56
CA ALA A 145 21.17 32.43 2.76
C ALA A 145 21.76 32.06 4.13
N LEU A 146 20.90 31.84 5.13
CA LEU A 146 21.31 31.40 6.47
C LEU A 146 21.21 29.87 6.60
N PRO A 147 22.27 29.18 7.05
CA PRO A 147 22.21 27.75 7.29
C PRO A 147 21.21 27.46 8.42
N HIS A 148 20.37 26.43 8.24
CA HIS A 148 19.38 25.94 9.22
C HIS A 148 19.92 25.83 10.65
N ALA A 149 21.21 25.50 10.80
CA ALA A 149 21.91 25.44 12.06
C ALA A 149 21.80 26.73 12.90
N ALA A 150 21.76 27.92 12.29
CA ALA A 150 21.67 29.20 13.01
C ALA A 150 20.32 29.43 13.70
N GLN A 151 19.25 28.75 13.24
CA GLN A 151 17.91 28.81 13.83
C GLN A 151 17.58 27.55 14.64
N CYS A 152 18.50 26.59 14.72
CA CYS A 152 18.24 25.31 15.35
C CYS A 152 18.68 25.30 16.81
N VAL A 153 17.80 24.80 17.69
CA VAL A 153 18.09 24.61 19.12
C VAL A 153 19.23 23.59 19.32
N LEU A 154 19.37 22.65 18.39
CA LEU A 154 20.44 21.67 18.37
C LEU A 154 21.62 22.23 17.56
N LYS A 155 22.70 22.62 18.25
CA LYS A 155 23.92 23.20 17.66
C LYS A 155 24.54 22.34 16.54
N GLU A 156 24.30 21.03 16.56
CA GLU A 156 24.87 20.05 15.62
C GLU A 156 23.82 19.46 14.65
N HIS A 157 22.65 20.11 14.50
CA HIS A 157 21.60 19.59 13.61
C HIS A 157 22.02 19.69 12.14
N ARG A 158 22.44 18.55 11.59
CA ARG A 158 22.64 18.34 10.16
C ARG A 158 21.35 17.86 9.49
N ILE A 159 20.86 18.64 8.52
CA ILE A 159 19.83 18.20 7.59
C ILE A 159 20.46 17.19 6.62
N GLU A 160 19.89 15.99 6.54
CA GLU A 160 20.24 15.07 5.46
C GLU A 160 19.57 15.53 4.18
N ARG A 161 20.36 15.64 3.09
CA ARG A 161 19.88 16.16 1.80
C ARG A 161 19.46 15.05 0.84
N HIS A 162 19.90 13.83 1.12
CA HIS A 162 19.66 12.66 0.29
C HIS A 162 19.01 11.55 1.12
N ILE A 163 17.69 11.41 0.98
CA ILE A 163 16.90 10.32 1.57
C ILE A 163 16.05 9.75 0.44
N GLU A 164 16.61 8.83 -0.34
CA GLU A 164 15.93 8.29 -1.52
C GLU A 164 15.01 7.11 -1.17
N ASP A 165 15.28 6.42 -0.06
CA ASP A 165 14.54 5.25 0.43
C ASP A 165 14.78 5.05 1.94
N PHE A 166 13.80 4.56 2.70
CA PHE A 166 13.95 4.36 4.16
C PHE A 166 14.41 2.96 4.57
N GLN A 167 14.59 2.03 3.62
CA GLN A 167 15.12 0.69 3.85
C GLN A 167 16.62 0.60 3.50
N GLU A 168 17.03 1.22 2.39
CA GLU A 168 18.38 1.04 1.84
C GLU A 168 19.17 2.34 1.70
N HIS A 169 18.50 3.46 1.39
CA HIS A 169 19.15 4.73 1.07
C HIS A 169 18.77 5.85 2.04
N HIS A 170 18.84 5.54 3.35
CA HIS A 170 18.63 6.48 4.44
C HIS A 170 19.93 6.76 5.21
N PRO A 171 20.08 7.96 5.79
CA PRO A 171 21.21 8.25 6.67
C PRO A 171 21.12 7.45 7.97
N GLU A 172 22.23 7.40 8.71
CA GLU A 172 22.22 6.91 10.08
C GLU A 172 21.20 7.68 10.93
N PHE A 173 20.44 6.95 11.76
CA PHE A 173 19.41 7.55 12.58
C PHE A 173 20.03 8.54 13.59
N ALA A 174 19.34 9.67 13.81
CA ALA A 174 19.89 10.77 14.63
C ALA A 174 20.33 10.31 16.03
N VAL A 175 19.62 9.36 16.63
CA VAL A 175 19.96 8.75 17.93
C VAL A 175 21.35 8.12 17.90
N LEU A 176 21.65 7.30 16.87
CA LEU A 176 22.93 6.63 16.73
C LEU A 176 24.04 7.60 16.32
N ARG A 177 23.75 8.53 15.40
CA ARG A 177 24.70 9.56 14.96
C ARG A 177 25.16 10.49 16.10
N LEU A 178 24.29 10.77 17.06
CA LEU A 178 24.59 11.59 18.24
C LEU A 178 25.23 10.77 19.38
N GLY A 179 25.55 9.49 19.15
CA GLY A 179 26.22 8.63 20.13
C GLY A 179 25.33 8.18 21.30
N TYR A 180 24.00 8.31 21.19
CA TYR A 180 23.13 7.75 22.21
C TYR A 180 23.20 6.22 22.16
N SER A 181 23.46 5.62 23.31
CA SER A 181 23.41 4.17 23.49
C SER A 181 21.99 3.73 23.82
N ASP A 182 21.53 2.64 23.20
CA ASP A 182 20.33 1.94 23.65
C ASP A 182 20.54 1.47 25.10
N ARG A 183 19.59 1.79 25.97
CA ARG A 183 19.60 1.40 27.39
C ARG A 183 19.05 -0.01 27.61
N ALA A 184 18.53 -0.65 26.56
CA ALA A 184 18.08 -2.03 26.61
C ALA A 184 19.22 -2.97 27.03
N ARG A 185 18.87 -4.02 27.78
CA ARG A 185 19.83 -5.06 28.20
C ARG A 185 20.25 -5.97 27.04
N MET A 186 19.40 -6.06 26.01
CA MET A 186 19.68 -6.81 24.80
C MET A 186 20.41 -5.94 23.78
N LYS A 187 21.47 -6.48 23.17
CA LYS A 187 22.18 -5.82 22.08
C LYS A 187 21.55 -6.24 20.76
N LEU A 188 20.65 -5.43 20.21
CA LEU A 188 20.07 -5.65 18.90
C LEU A 188 20.92 -4.99 17.82
N ASN A 189 21.38 -5.76 16.83
CA ASN A 189 22.03 -5.24 15.64
C ASN A 189 21.08 -5.33 14.44
N HIS A 190 20.58 -4.19 13.97
CA HIS A 190 19.65 -4.10 12.84
C HIS A 190 20.22 -4.74 11.57
N GLN A 191 21.49 -4.47 11.24
CA GLN A 191 22.12 -4.97 10.01
C GLN A 191 22.17 -6.51 9.98
N VAL A 192 22.32 -7.16 11.13
CA VAL A 192 22.29 -8.63 11.19
C VAL A 192 20.87 -9.16 10.95
N HIS A 193 19.86 -8.51 11.52
CA HIS A 193 18.46 -8.98 11.47
C HIS A 193 17.75 -8.68 10.14
N LEU A 194 18.24 -7.72 9.37
CA LEU A 194 17.66 -7.37 8.06
C LEU A 194 18.28 -8.13 6.88
N LYS A 195 19.28 -9.00 7.14
CA LYS A 195 19.90 -9.81 6.08
C LYS A 195 18.90 -10.82 5.49
N PRO A 196 18.96 -11.08 4.17
CA PRO A 196 18.19 -12.16 3.57
C PRO A 196 18.72 -13.53 3.97
N GLY A 197 17.80 -14.49 4.07
CA GLY A 197 18.10 -15.90 4.33
C GLY A 197 18.54 -16.20 5.76
N LEU A 198 18.09 -15.41 6.75
CA LEU A 198 18.33 -15.75 8.15
C LEU A 198 17.58 -17.02 8.52
N LYS A 199 18.27 -17.94 9.21
CA LYS A 199 17.68 -19.19 9.68
C LYS A 199 16.52 -18.92 10.62
N GLY A 200 15.40 -19.59 10.39
CA GLY A 200 14.22 -19.51 11.26
C GLY A 200 13.17 -18.51 10.80
N LEU A 201 13.44 -17.70 9.76
CA LEU A 201 12.42 -16.87 9.13
C LEU A 201 11.32 -17.70 8.47
N GLU A 202 11.61 -18.95 8.10
CA GLU A 202 10.62 -19.89 7.57
C GLU A 202 9.50 -20.19 8.59
N ARG A 203 9.74 -19.95 9.88
CA ARG A 203 8.73 -20.11 10.95
C ARG A 203 7.74 -18.96 11.02
N LEU A 204 8.04 -17.82 10.40
CA LEU A 204 7.20 -16.64 10.42
C LEU A 204 6.10 -16.66 9.34
N GLY A 205 6.17 -17.60 8.39
CA GLY A 205 5.15 -17.77 7.35
C GLY A 205 4.92 -16.48 6.57
N ASP A 206 3.64 -16.13 6.37
CA ASP A 206 3.20 -14.96 5.61
C ASP A 206 3.09 -13.68 6.48
N ASP A 207 3.91 -13.55 7.52
CA ASP A 207 3.92 -12.33 8.34
C ASP A 207 4.21 -11.09 7.46
N PRO A 208 3.41 -10.02 7.55
CA PRO A 208 3.56 -8.83 6.71
C PRO A 208 4.85 -8.04 6.96
N GLY A 209 5.56 -8.33 8.05
CA GLY A 209 6.90 -7.83 8.35
C GLY A 209 8.02 -8.68 7.73
N VAL A 210 7.70 -9.77 7.03
CA VAL A 210 8.66 -10.59 6.28
C VAL A 210 8.48 -10.29 4.79
N ILE A 211 9.59 -10.03 4.11
CA ILE A 211 9.61 -9.77 2.67
C ILE A 211 10.50 -10.78 1.97
N ASP A 212 10.09 -11.19 0.78
CA ASP A 212 10.87 -12.09 -0.06
C ASP A 212 11.90 -11.30 -0.87
N ASP A 213 13.16 -11.70 -0.77
CA ASP A 213 14.30 -11.14 -1.50
C ASP A 213 14.89 -12.21 -2.42
N ASP A 214 14.29 -12.34 -3.61
CA ASP A 214 14.63 -13.35 -4.63
C ASP A 214 14.62 -14.79 -4.08
N GLY A 215 13.51 -15.18 -3.43
CA GLY A 215 13.36 -16.50 -2.81
C GLY A 215 14.08 -16.66 -1.47
N ARG A 216 14.63 -15.58 -0.91
CA ARG A 216 15.21 -15.55 0.43
C ARG A 216 14.41 -14.59 1.30
N ALA A 217 13.70 -15.12 2.28
CA ALA A 217 13.01 -14.30 3.26
C ALA A 217 13.99 -13.37 4.01
N ARG A 218 13.58 -12.13 4.25
CA ARG A 218 14.24 -11.16 5.13
C ARG A 218 13.21 -10.41 5.98
N LEU A 219 13.63 -9.94 7.16
CA LEU A 219 12.78 -9.05 7.95
C LEU A 219 12.76 -7.65 7.35
N ALA A 220 11.61 -7.01 7.37
CA ALA A 220 11.43 -5.59 7.15
C ALA A 220 11.40 -4.84 8.48
N CYS A 221 11.66 -3.53 8.46
CA CYS A 221 11.59 -2.67 9.65
C CYS A 221 10.23 -2.78 10.38
N SER A 222 9.14 -2.98 9.62
CA SER A 222 7.78 -3.09 10.13
C SER A 222 7.50 -4.34 10.97
N TYR A 223 8.38 -5.34 10.93
CA TYR A 223 8.25 -6.51 11.82
C TYR A 223 8.41 -6.12 13.30
N CYS A 224 9.36 -5.22 13.60
CA CYS A 224 9.58 -4.71 14.96
C CYS A 224 8.92 -3.34 15.20
N HIS A 225 8.85 -2.49 14.17
CA HIS A 225 8.34 -1.13 14.27
C HIS A 225 6.88 -1.06 13.85
N GLU A 226 6.00 -1.33 14.80
CA GLU A 226 4.56 -1.22 14.59
C GLU A 226 4.02 0.15 15.00
N PRO A 227 3.19 0.79 14.16
CA PRO A 227 2.41 1.93 14.61
C PRO A 227 1.38 1.51 15.67
N ASP A 228 1.00 2.46 16.52
CA ASP A 228 -0.11 2.31 17.46
C ASP A 228 -1.47 2.18 16.72
N ALA A 229 -2.53 1.90 17.48
CA ALA A 229 -3.88 1.73 16.96
C ALA A 229 -4.46 2.97 16.26
N ARG A 230 -3.77 4.11 16.27
CA ARG A 230 -4.16 5.34 15.58
C ARG A 230 -3.15 5.79 14.53
N GLY A 231 -2.07 5.03 14.31
CA GLY A 231 -0.98 5.40 13.42
C GLY A 231 -0.18 6.62 13.88
N ARG A 232 -0.30 7.06 15.14
CA ARG A 232 0.29 8.32 15.61
C ARG A 232 1.70 8.13 16.17
N TYR A 233 1.89 7.07 16.95
CA TYR A 233 3.17 6.74 17.55
C TYR A 233 3.59 5.33 17.18
N MET A 234 4.86 5.00 17.38
CA MET A 234 5.33 3.62 17.33
C MET A 234 5.12 2.95 18.69
N ARG A 235 4.68 1.70 18.67
CA ARG A 235 4.56 0.86 19.86
C ARG A 235 5.96 0.52 20.39
N PRO A 236 6.11 0.31 21.71
CA PRO A 236 7.37 -0.19 22.25
C PRO A 236 7.65 -1.61 21.74
N ILE A 237 8.92 -1.89 21.45
CA ILE A 237 9.40 -3.23 21.11
C ILE A 237 9.35 -4.09 22.38
N GLN A 238 8.69 -5.25 22.28
CA GLN A 238 8.56 -6.26 23.34
C GLN A 238 9.25 -7.56 22.95
N TYR A 239 9.98 -8.18 23.88
CA TYR A 239 10.76 -9.41 23.63
C TYR A 239 9.87 -10.58 23.26
N GLU A 240 8.80 -10.79 24.03
CA GLU A 240 7.85 -11.90 23.87
C GLU A 240 7.20 -11.87 22.48
N LYS A 241 6.99 -10.67 21.94
CA LYS A 241 6.35 -10.48 20.64
C LYS A 241 7.32 -10.55 19.47
N HIS A 242 8.43 -9.80 19.54
CA HIS A 242 9.27 -9.58 18.36
C HIS A 242 10.52 -10.48 18.34
N CYS A 243 10.92 -11.06 19.47
CA CYS A 243 12.20 -11.77 19.60
C CYS A 243 12.02 -13.25 19.93
N MET A 244 11.06 -13.60 20.79
CA MET A 244 10.92 -14.93 21.39
C MET A 244 10.81 -16.09 20.39
N THR A 245 10.21 -15.86 19.22
CA THR A 245 10.07 -16.88 18.17
C THR A 245 11.41 -17.45 17.69
N CYS A 246 12.43 -16.59 17.61
CA CYS A 246 13.79 -16.96 17.16
C CYS A 246 14.80 -17.02 18.32
N HIS A 247 14.50 -16.31 19.42
CA HIS A 247 15.29 -16.23 20.64
C HIS A 247 14.44 -16.63 21.85
N PRO A 248 14.17 -17.92 22.06
CA PRO A 248 13.44 -18.40 23.24
C PRO A 248 14.23 -18.18 24.54
#